data_AF-A0A8S1M603-F1
#
_entry.id   AF-A0A8S1M603-F1
#
_cell.length_a   1.000
_cell.length_b   1.000
_cell.length_c   1.000
_cell.angle_alpha   90.00
_cell.angle_beta   90.00
_cell.angle_gamma   90.00
#
_symmetry.space_group_name_H-M   'P 1'
#
loop_
_entity.id
_entity.type
_entity.pdbx_description
1 polymer ?
#
loop_
_entity_poly.entity_id
_entity_poly.type
_entity_poly.pdbx_seq_one_letter_code
_entity_poly.pdbx_strand_id
1 'polypeptide(L)'
;MVGQFFKIELSEFGPYQDAVLSDYHFVNHSILSPMMKIGLINSNLTVEKTLQYYKEQKTPIQSVEGFLRQVIGWREYVRLLYYFEGQQQLNANFFNHQNQIKIGILMIEKTIKYAYLHHIERLLYIRNTMLLYEINPKEL
;
A
#
# COMPACT_ATOMS: atom_id res chain seq x y z
N MET A 1 -17.82 -2.28 1.34
CA MET A 1 -16.35 -2.30 1.16
C MET A 1 -15.88 -3.53 0.39
N VAL A 2 -15.76 -4.72 0.99
CA VAL A 2 -15.20 -5.91 0.30
C VAL A 2 -15.97 -6.28 -0.98
N GLY A 3 -17.30 -6.31 -0.93
CA GLY A 3 -18.12 -6.63 -2.11
C GLY A 3 -18.12 -5.56 -3.21
N GLN A 4 -17.78 -4.31 -2.89
CA GLN A 4 -17.65 -3.22 -3.86
C GLN A 4 -16.30 -3.29 -4.57
N PHE A 5 -15.23 -3.61 -3.82
CA PHE A 5 -13.90 -3.84 -4.39
C PHE A 5 -13.93 -4.92 -5.47
N PHE A 6 -14.55 -6.07 -5.17
CA PHE A 6 -14.63 -7.15 -6.15
C PHE A 6 -15.41 -6.77 -7.41
N LYS A 7 -16.53 -6.07 -7.28
CA LYS A 7 -17.44 -5.82 -8.41
C LYS A 7 -16.96 -4.76 -9.41
N ILE A 8 -16.23 -3.74 -8.96
CA ILE A 8 -15.92 -2.57 -9.78
C ILE A 8 -14.42 -2.28 -9.76
N GLU A 9 -13.80 -2.32 -8.60
CA GLU A 9 -12.43 -1.82 -8.44
C GLU A 9 -11.37 -2.85 -8.87
N LEU A 10 -11.64 -4.15 -8.71
CA LEU A 10 -10.66 -5.20 -9.02
C LEU A 10 -10.34 -5.30 -10.51
N SER A 11 -11.29 -5.09 -11.43
CA SER A 11 -11.00 -5.12 -12.89
C SER A 11 -10.04 -4.02 -13.32
N GLU A 12 -10.09 -2.90 -12.62
CA GLU A 12 -9.35 -1.68 -12.91
C GLU A 12 -8.13 -1.48 -11.99
N PHE A 13 -7.91 -2.41 -11.05
CA PHE A 13 -6.80 -2.33 -10.09
C PHE A 13 -5.45 -2.17 -10.79
N GLY A 14 -5.15 -2.99 -11.79
CA GLY A 14 -3.86 -2.94 -12.50
C GLY A 14 -3.64 -1.62 -13.26
N PRO A 15 -4.54 -1.24 -14.17
CA PRO A 15 -4.42 0.02 -14.93
C PRO A 15 -4.25 1.28 -14.08
N TYR A 16 -4.89 1.35 -12.91
CA TYR A 16 -4.82 2.53 -12.03
C TYR A 16 -3.96 2.33 -10.79
N GLN A 17 -3.14 1.30 -10.73
CA GLN A 17 -2.38 0.95 -9.51
C GLN A 17 -1.49 2.10 -9.01
N ASP A 18 -0.92 2.86 -9.93
CA ASP A 18 -0.02 3.98 -9.67
C ASP A 18 -0.64 5.34 -10.02
N ALA A 19 -1.92 5.38 -10.36
CA ALA A 19 -2.62 6.62 -10.68
C ALA A 19 -2.87 7.44 -9.40
N VAL A 20 -2.64 8.75 -9.48
CA VAL A 20 -2.95 9.72 -8.42
C VAL A 20 -3.86 10.78 -9.00
N LEU A 21 -5.04 10.97 -8.40
CA LEU A 21 -6.07 11.89 -8.85
C LEU A 21 -6.43 12.82 -7.68
N SER A 22 -6.53 14.12 -7.94
CA SER A 22 -6.88 15.12 -6.91
C SER A 22 -8.23 14.83 -6.27
N ASP A 23 -9.20 14.42 -7.10
CA ASP A 23 -10.60 14.30 -6.69
C ASP A 23 -10.96 12.87 -6.25
N TYR A 24 -10.08 11.90 -6.49
CA TYR A 24 -10.31 10.49 -6.18
C TYR A 24 -9.27 9.96 -5.19
N HIS A 25 -9.63 10.01 -3.91
CA HIS A 25 -8.73 9.68 -2.81
C HIS A 25 -8.42 8.18 -2.65
N PHE A 26 -9.27 7.28 -3.14
CA PHE A 26 -9.05 5.83 -2.99
C PHE A 26 -8.75 5.12 -4.30
N VAL A 27 -9.03 5.76 -5.44
CA VAL A 27 -8.91 5.19 -6.78
C VAL A 27 -9.52 3.78 -6.79
N ASN A 28 -8.83 2.77 -7.34
CA ASN A 28 -9.31 1.40 -7.44
C ASN A 28 -8.59 0.47 -6.44
N HIS A 29 -8.27 0.99 -5.24
CA HIS A 29 -7.63 0.23 -4.18
C HIS A 29 -8.63 -0.40 -3.22
N SER A 30 -8.31 -1.59 -2.71
CA SER A 30 -9.23 -2.38 -1.88
C SER A 30 -9.50 -1.85 -0.46
N ILE A 31 -8.61 -0.99 0.06
CA ILE A 31 -8.66 -0.44 1.43
C ILE A 31 -8.72 -1.54 2.52
N LEU A 32 -8.32 -2.78 2.19
CA LEU A 32 -8.41 -3.91 3.14
C LEU A 32 -7.29 -3.93 4.18
N SER A 33 -6.23 -3.15 3.98
CA SER A 33 -5.00 -3.26 4.77
C SER A 33 -5.20 -3.10 6.29
N PRO A 34 -6.03 -2.18 6.82
CA PRO A 34 -6.22 -2.06 8.27
C PRO A 34 -6.90 -3.31 8.85
N MET A 35 -7.95 -3.80 8.17
CA MET A 35 -8.69 -4.99 8.58
C MET A 35 -7.84 -6.26 8.51
N MET A 36 -6.97 -6.38 7.50
CA MET A 36 -6.01 -7.49 7.41
C MET A 36 -4.94 -7.44 8.51
N LYS A 37 -4.49 -6.24 8.90
CA LYS A 37 -3.45 -6.08 9.94
C LYS A 37 -3.94 -6.48 11.33
N ILE A 38 -5.20 -6.18 11.65
CA ILE A 38 -5.80 -6.54 12.94
C ILE A 38 -6.44 -7.95 12.96
N GLY A 39 -6.31 -8.71 11.86
CA GLY A 39 -6.83 -10.08 11.76
C GLY A 39 -8.34 -10.18 11.50
N LEU A 40 -9.04 -9.07 11.27
CA LEU A 40 -10.47 -9.08 10.95
C LEU A 40 -10.74 -9.71 9.57
N ILE A 41 -9.78 -9.56 8.64
CA ILE A 41 -9.81 -10.22 7.33
C ILE A 41 -8.59 -11.14 7.20
N ASN A 42 -8.84 -12.39 6.84
CA ASN A 42 -7.80 -13.38 6.56
C ASN A 42 -7.25 -13.21 5.12
N SER A 43 -5.93 -13.23 4.97
CA SER A 43 -5.25 -13.15 3.67
C SER A 43 -5.56 -14.35 2.76
N ASN A 44 -5.61 -15.57 3.29
CA ASN A 44 -5.94 -16.77 2.53
C ASN A 44 -7.38 -16.70 2.00
N LEU A 45 -8.32 -16.29 2.85
CA LEU A 45 -9.71 -16.08 2.43
C LEU A 45 -9.82 -15.01 1.34
N THR A 46 -9.01 -13.95 1.42
CA THR A 46 -8.96 -12.92 0.38
C THR A 46 -8.47 -13.49 -0.95
N VAL A 47 -7.43 -14.33 -0.92
CA VAL A 47 -6.88 -15.00 -2.11
C VAL A 47 -7.93 -15.91 -2.73
N GLU A 48 -8.55 -16.77 -1.93
CA GLU A 48 -9.60 -17.70 -2.37
C GLU A 48 -10.76 -16.95 -3.02
N LYS A 49 -11.26 -15.88 -2.37
CA LYS A 49 -12.36 -15.07 -2.90
C LYS A 49 -12.00 -14.35 -4.18
N THR A 50 -10.76 -13.88 -4.32
CA THR A 50 -10.29 -13.24 -5.55
C THR A 50 -10.21 -14.23 -6.70
N LEU A 51 -9.67 -15.43 -6.46
CA LEU A 51 -9.59 -16.48 -7.48
C LEU A 51 -10.98 -17.01 -7.87
N GLN A 52 -11.89 -17.14 -6.91
CA GLN A 52 -13.28 -17.49 -7.18
C GLN A 52 -13.92 -16.44 -8.09
N TYR A 53 -13.79 -15.16 -7.74
CA TYR A 53 -14.34 -14.05 -8.52
C TYR A 53 -13.78 -14.01 -9.95
N TYR A 54 -12.47 -14.21 -10.11
CA TYR A 54 -11.83 -14.28 -11.43
C TYR A 54 -12.42 -15.38 -12.33
N LYS A 55 -12.66 -16.57 -11.76
CA LYS A 55 -13.29 -17.70 -12.48
C LYS A 55 -14.71 -17.38 -12.94
N GLU A 56 -15.46 -16.63 -12.12
CA GLU A 56 -16.87 -16.30 -12.38
C GLU A 56 -17.04 -15.14 -13.36
N GLN A 57 -16.20 -14.10 -13.27
CA GLN A 57 -16.45 -12.79 -13.90
C GLN A 57 -15.47 -12.43 -15.03
N LYS A 58 -14.51 -13.31 -15.38
CA LYS A 58 -13.47 -13.07 -16.41
C LYS A 58 -12.73 -11.74 -16.23
N THR A 59 -12.49 -11.34 -14.97
CA THR A 59 -11.74 -10.13 -14.64
C THR A 59 -10.37 -10.14 -15.32
N PRO A 60 -9.85 -8.99 -15.81
CA PRO A 60 -8.55 -8.97 -16.48
C PRO A 60 -7.44 -9.54 -15.59
N ILE A 61 -6.68 -10.51 -16.13
CA ILE A 61 -5.69 -11.27 -15.36
C ILE A 61 -4.61 -10.40 -14.75
N GLN A 62 -4.22 -9.31 -15.43
CA GLN A 62 -3.22 -8.37 -14.93
C GLN A 62 -3.66 -7.68 -13.63
N SER A 63 -4.95 -7.40 -13.48
CA SER A 63 -5.47 -6.75 -12.28
C SER A 63 -5.61 -7.77 -11.13
N VAL A 64 -6.02 -9.00 -11.45
CA VAL A 64 -6.12 -10.10 -10.47
C VAL A 64 -4.74 -10.50 -9.96
N GLU A 65 -3.77 -10.75 -10.85
CA GLU A 65 -2.39 -11.06 -10.51
C GLU A 65 -1.77 -9.91 -9.71
N GLY A 66 -1.92 -8.67 -10.20
CA GLY A 66 -1.34 -7.49 -9.56
C GLY A 66 -1.82 -7.34 -8.12
N PHE A 67 -3.13 -7.56 -7.87
CA PHE A 67 -3.71 -7.53 -6.53
C PHE A 67 -3.19 -8.66 -5.65
N LEU A 68 -3.23 -9.91 -6.14
CA LEU A 68 -2.74 -11.07 -5.38
C LEU A 68 -1.24 -10.94 -5.05
N ARG A 69 -0.43 -10.43 -5.97
CA ARG A 69 1.00 -10.15 -5.74
C ARG A 69 1.22 -9.15 -4.61
N GLN A 70 0.32 -8.21 -4.37
CA GLN A 70 0.41 -7.34 -3.18
C GLN A 70 0.12 -8.12 -1.88
N VAL A 71 -0.85 -9.04 -1.91
CA VAL A 71 -1.35 -9.74 -0.73
C VAL A 71 -0.46 -10.90 -0.29
N ILE A 72 -0.09 -11.80 -1.21
CA ILE A 72 0.75 -12.99 -0.90
C ILE A 72 2.22 -12.80 -1.28
N GLY A 73 2.54 -11.83 -2.13
CA GLY A 73 3.92 -11.48 -2.46
C GLY A 73 4.45 -10.44 -1.48
N TRP A 74 4.22 -9.16 -1.76
CA TRP A 74 4.82 -8.06 -1.02
C TRP A 74 4.53 -8.06 0.48
N ARG A 75 3.27 -8.32 0.89
CA ARG A 75 2.93 -8.32 2.32
C ARG A 75 3.65 -9.44 3.09
N GLU A 76 3.71 -10.66 2.56
CA GLU A 76 4.43 -11.76 3.23
C GLU A 76 5.95 -11.56 3.14
N TYR A 77 6.46 -11.05 2.02
CA TYR A 77 7.88 -10.71 1.88
C TYR A 77 8.32 -9.69 2.93
N VAL A 78 7.61 -8.57 3.08
CA VAL A 78 7.94 -7.54 4.09
C VAL A 78 7.81 -8.09 5.51
N ARG A 79 6.84 -8.96 5.77
CA ARG A 79 6.70 -9.63 7.08
C ARG A 79 7.91 -10.51 7.39
N LEU A 80 8.36 -11.32 6.44
CA LEU A 80 9.55 -12.17 6.59
C LEU A 80 10.81 -11.32 6.75
N LEU A 81 10.96 -10.28 5.92
CA LEU A 81 12.09 -9.35 6.01
C LEU A 81 12.16 -8.67 7.38
N TYR A 82 11.02 -8.24 7.93
CA TYR A 82 10.96 -7.69 9.28
C TYR A 82 11.35 -8.73 10.34
N TYR A 83 10.92 -9.99 10.19
CA TYR A 83 11.26 -11.05 11.13
C TYR A 83 12.77 -11.33 11.19
N PHE A 84 13.45 -11.34 10.04
CA PHE A 84 14.88 -11.63 9.98
C PHE A 84 15.77 -10.39 10.21
N GLU A 85 15.39 -9.24 9.64
CA GLU A 85 16.25 -8.06 9.53
C GLU A 85 15.65 -6.79 10.15
N GLY A 86 14.49 -6.87 10.80
CA GLY A 86 13.73 -5.70 11.26
C GLY A 86 14.52 -4.78 12.18
N GLN A 87 15.32 -5.34 13.11
CA GLN A 87 16.16 -4.53 14.00
C GLN A 87 17.27 -3.77 13.26
N GLN A 88 17.88 -4.40 12.24
CA GLN A 88 18.88 -3.73 11.42
C GLN A 88 18.24 -2.63 10.59
N GLN A 89 17.07 -2.91 9.98
CA GLN A 89 16.35 -1.93 9.18
C GLN A 89 15.89 -0.71 9.97
N LEU A 90 15.38 -0.90 11.19
CA LEU A 90 14.95 0.21 12.06
C LEU A 90 16.11 1.11 12.49
N ASN A 91 17.33 0.60 12.50
CA ASN A 91 18.54 1.35 12.86
C ASN A 91 19.36 1.81 11.65
N ALA A 92 18.96 1.44 10.43
CA ALA A 92 19.70 1.75 9.23
C ALA A 92 19.60 3.24 8.87
N ASN A 93 20.75 3.85 8.59
CA ASN A 93 20.86 5.18 8.00
C ASN A 93 22.02 5.19 7.00
N PHE A 94 21.85 4.44 5.90
CA PHE A 94 22.91 4.20 4.91
C PHE A 94 23.51 5.50 4.34
N PHE A 95 22.68 6.49 4.04
CA PHE A 95 23.10 7.78 3.51
C PHE A 95 23.50 8.79 4.59
N ASN A 96 23.47 8.40 5.87
CA ASN A 96 23.79 9.26 7.01
C ASN A 96 22.98 10.57 7.05
N HIS A 97 21.70 10.51 6.67
CA HIS A 97 20.78 11.64 6.66
C HIS A 97 20.51 12.16 8.08
N GLN A 98 20.48 13.49 8.26
CA GLN A 98 20.39 14.14 9.58
C GLN A 98 19.26 15.17 9.69
N ASN A 99 18.59 15.53 8.60
CA ASN A 99 17.59 16.60 8.65
C ASN A 99 16.31 16.14 9.37
N GLN A 100 15.64 17.07 10.05
CA GLN A 100 14.37 16.82 10.71
C GLN A 100 13.18 16.95 9.75
N ILE A 101 12.08 16.26 10.05
CA ILE A 101 10.83 16.48 9.32
C ILE A 101 10.29 17.87 9.63
N LYS A 102 10.14 18.69 8.59
CA LYS A 102 9.41 19.97 8.69
C LYS A 102 7.96 19.76 8.24
N ILE A 103 7.01 20.27 9.03
CA ILE A 103 5.59 20.27 8.69
C ILE A 103 5.41 21.04 7.38
N GLY A 104 4.76 20.42 6.38
CA GLY A 104 4.62 20.97 5.03
C GLY A 104 4.94 19.99 3.89
N ILE A 105 5.41 18.78 4.22
CA ILE A 105 5.53 17.69 3.24
C ILE A 105 4.15 17.39 2.63
N LEU A 106 4.10 17.21 1.31
CA LEU A 106 2.89 16.95 0.54
C LEU A 106 2.03 15.82 1.14
N MET A 107 0.70 15.91 1.01
CA MET A 107 -0.30 14.86 1.36
C MET A 107 -0.64 14.67 2.85
N ILE A 108 -0.24 15.60 3.73
CA ILE A 108 -0.64 15.62 5.14
C ILE A 108 -2.18 15.71 5.28
N GLU A 109 -2.85 16.55 4.49
CA GLU A 109 -4.30 16.78 4.63
C GLU A 109 -5.14 15.52 4.40
N LYS A 110 -4.81 14.75 3.35
CA LYS A 110 -5.48 13.47 3.06
C LYS A 110 -5.26 12.47 4.18
N THR A 111 -4.04 12.40 4.71
CA THR A 111 -3.71 11.53 5.84
C THR A 111 -4.46 11.94 7.11
N ILE A 112 -4.54 13.24 7.42
CA ILE A 112 -5.30 13.76 8.56
C ILE A 112 -6.80 13.43 8.42
N LYS A 113 -7.36 13.60 7.22
CA LYS A 113 -8.79 13.42 6.98
C LYS A 113 -9.23 11.95 6.95
N TYR A 114 -8.44 11.07 6.33
CA TYR A 114 -8.85 9.69 6.04
C TYR A 114 -8.03 8.62 6.77
N ALA A 115 -6.93 9.00 7.44
CA ALA A 115 -5.94 8.06 7.98
C ALA A 115 -5.43 7.04 6.93
N TYR A 116 -5.43 7.44 5.65
CA TYR A 116 -5.13 6.56 4.53
C TYR A 116 -4.42 7.29 3.40
N LEU A 117 -3.39 6.63 2.86
CA LEU A 117 -2.76 6.92 1.58
C LEU A 117 -2.56 5.59 0.85
N HIS A 118 -2.77 5.58 -0.46
CA HIS A 118 -2.47 4.39 -1.24
C HIS A 118 -0.96 4.24 -1.45
N HIS A 119 -0.54 3.15 -2.10
CA HIS A 119 0.87 2.75 -2.10
C HIS A 119 1.79 3.78 -2.76
N ILE A 120 1.45 4.25 -3.97
CA ILE A 120 2.30 5.17 -4.72
C ILE A 120 2.43 6.54 -4.04
N GLU A 121 1.39 7.00 -3.35
CA GLU A 121 1.44 8.24 -2.55
C GLU A 121 2.46 8.16 -1.42
N ARG A 122 2.49 7.01 -0.72
CA ARG A 122 3.46 6.79 0.35
C ARG A 122 4.88 6.69 -0.21
N LEU A 123 5.06 6.02 -1.35
CA LEU A 123 6.36 5.77 -1.94
C LEU A 123 6.94 7.00 -2.66
N LEU A 124 6.24 7.52 -3.67
CA LEU A 124 6.76 8.56 -4.56
C LEU A 124 6.58 9.99 -4.03
N TYR A 125 5.68 10.21 -3.08
CA TYR A 125 5.49 11.54 -2.50
C TYR A 125 6.17 11.63 -1.14
N ILE A 126 5.67 10.90 -0.13
CA ILE A 126 6.21 11.04 1.23
C ILE A 126 7.65 10.52 1.31
N ARG A 127 7.88 9.24 1.01
CA ARG A 127 9.21 8.62 1.17
C ARG A 127 10.25 9.24 0.23
N ASN A 128 9.89 9.52 -1.02
CA ASN A 128 10.79 10.17 -1.96
C ASN A 128 11.14 11.60 -1.52
N THR A 129 10.19 12.39 -1.01
CA THR A 129 10.49 13.71 -0.44
C THR A 129 11.45 13.56 0.74
N MET A 130 11.19 12.66 1.67
CA MET A 130 12.10 12.44 2.80
C MET A 130 13.51 12.05 2.37
N LEU A 131 13.62 11.22 1.34
CA LEU A 131 14.90 10.83 0.77
C LEU A 131 15.63 12.05 0.18
N LEU A 132 14.96 12.84 -0.66
CA LEU A 132 15.55 14.00 -1.35
C LEU A 132 15.90 15.16 -0.42
N TYR A 133 15.15 15.32 0.67
CA TYR A 133 15.42 16.34 1.69
C TYR A 133 16.39 15.84 2.77
N GLU A 134 17.02 14.67 2.57
CA GLU A 134 18.01 14.09 3.48
C GLU A 134 17.51 13.97 4.92
N ILE A 135 16.23 13.62 5.05
CA ILE A 135 15.57 13.50 6.36
C ILE A 135 16.07 12.23 7.04
N ASN A 136 16.41 12.35 8.33
CA ASN A 136 16.81 11.23 9.15
C ASN A 136 15.68 10.17 9.18
N PRO A 137 15.97 8.90 8.83
CA PRO A 137 14.96 7.85 8.79
C PRO A 137 14.19 7.64 10.11
N LYS A 138 14.75 8.07 11.24
CA LYS A 138 14.15 7.97 12.59
C LYS A 138 13.12 9.05 12.92
N GLU A 139 12.93 10.04 12.06
CA GLU A 139 11.95 11.12 12.26
C GLU A 139 10.50 10.68 12.00
N LEU A 140 10.29 9.43 11.59
CA LEU A 140 8.99 8.86 11.21
C LEU A 140 8.57 7.75 12.16
#